data_AF-A0A7W0MFK3-F1
#
_entry.id   AF-A0A7W0MFK3-F1
#
_cell.length_a   1.000
_cell.length_b   1.000
_cell.length_c   1.000
_cell.angle_alpha   90.00
_cell.angle_beta   90.00
_cell.angle_gamma   90.00
#
_symmetry.space_group_name_H-M   'P 1'
#
loop_
_entity.id
_entity.type
_entity.pdbx_description
1 polymer ?
#
loop_
_entity_poly.entity_id
_entity_poly.type
_entity_poly.pdbx_seq_one_letter_code
_entity_poly.pdbx_strand_id
1 'polypeptide(L)' 'MSNQTPKEQPAEQPEPTNQVSEHTGQFDARFMLWRMFCTENSVPVESLPSDLTGEPKEKWEKMKNEQLHNEDS' A
#
# COMPACT_ATOMS: atom_id res chain seq x y z
N MET A 1 -26.27 50.55 10.68
CA MET A 1 -25.53 50.32 9.42
C MET A 1 -24.40 49.37 9.76
N SER A 2 -24.60 48.06 9.57
CA SER A 2 -23.61 47.05 9.96
C SER A 2 -22.68 46.77 8.79
N ASN A 3 -21.40 47.08 8.99
CA ASN A 3 -20.34 46.87 8.03
C ASN A 3 -20.00 45.39 7.89
N GLN A 4 -19.70 45.02 6.66
CA GLN A 4 -19.20 43.71 6.25
C GLN A 4 -17.82 43.44 6.87
N THR A 5 -17.61 42.22 7.34
CA THR A 5 -16.27 41.64 7.54
C THR A 5 -16.23 40.34 6.74
N PRO A 6 -15.37 40.19 5.73
CA PRO A 6 -15.27 38.95 4.97
C PRO A 6 -14.58 37.88 5.82
N LYS A 7 -15.19 36.69 5.86
CA LYS A 7 -14.58 35.49 6.44
C LYS A 7 -13.33 35.12 5.65
N GLU A 8 -12.20 35.05 6.35
CA GLU A 8 -10.98 34.43 5.87
C GLU A 8 -11.28 33.00 5.39
N GLN A 9 -10.94 32.73 4.13
CA GLN A 9 -10.99 31.40 3.54
C GLN A 9 -9.87 30.55 4.19
N PRO A 10 -10.19 29.39 4.78
CA PRO A 10 -9.15 28.42 5.11
C PRO A 10 -8.55 27.93 3.79
N ALA A 11 -7.22 28.05 3.69
CA ALA A 11 -6.44 27.50 2.58
C ALA A 11 -6.86 26.06 2.31
N GLU A 12 -7.29 25.82 1.07
CA GLU A 12 -7.57 24.51 0.50
C GLU A 12 -6.25 23.73 0.47
N GLN A 13 -5.87 23.15 1.61
CA GLN A 13 -4.99 22.00 1.61
C GLN A 13 -5.75 20.94 0.82
N PRO A 14 -5.18 20.36 -0.25
CA PRO A 14 -5.82 19.21 -0.87
C PRO A 14 -5.96 18.18 0.23
N GLU A 15 -7.20 17.94 0.66
CA GLU A 15 -7.51 16.87 1.59
C GLU A 15 -6.81 15.64 1.04
N PRO A 16 -5.98 14.93 1.83
CA PRO A 16 -5.44 13.67 1.36
C PRO A 16 -6.65 12.82 1.02
N THR A 17 -6.87 12.59 -0.27
CA THR A 17 -7.89 11.70 -0.80
C THR A 17 -7.50 10.29 -0.40
N ASN A 18 -7.61 9.98 0.90
CA ASN A 18 -7.80 8.65 1.43
C ASN A 18 -9.24 8.23 1.08
N GLN A 19 -9.61 8.37 -0.19
CA GLN A 19 -10.72 7.62 -0.75
C GLN A 19 -10.23 6.17 -0.76
N VAL A 20 -10.49 5.47 0.33
CA VAL A 20 -10.53 4.02 0.31
C VAL A 20 -11.70 3.69 -0.60
N SER A 21 -11.39 3.44 -1.87
CA SER A 21 -12.36 3.01 -2.88
C SER A 21 -13.17 1.85 -2.29
N GLU A 22 -14.50 2.00 -2.22
CA GLU A 22 -15.43 0.92 -1.82
C GLU A 22 -15.38 -0.27 -2.81
N HIS A 23 -14.62 -0.12 -3.91
CA HIS A 23 -14.13 -1.17 -4.80
C HIS A 23 -12.77 -1.76 -4.36
N THR A 24 -12.44 -1.83 -3.07
CA THR A 24 -11.40 -2.78 -2.61
C THR A 24 -12.02 -4.18 -2.58
N GLY A 25 -12.47 -4.63 -3.76
CA GLY A 25 -12.92 -5.98 -3.98
C GLY A 25 -11.71 -6.88 -3.84
N GLN A 26 -11.65 -7.63 -2.74
CA GLN A 26 -10.72 -8.72 -2.50
C GLN A 26 -9.28 -8.22 -2.27
N PHE A 27 -8.73 -8.53 -1.09
CA PHE A 27 -7.34 -8.25 -0.72
C PHE A 27 -6.41 -8.47 -1.93
N ASP A 28 -5.70 -7.42 -2.38
CA ASP A 28 -4.77 -7.50 -3.53
C ASP A 28 -3.91 -8.75 -3.35
N ALA A 29 -3.90 -9.66 -4.34
CA ALA A 29 -3.20 -10.93 -4.23
C ALA A 29 -1.72 -10.73 -3.85
N ARG A 30 -1.12 -9.61 -4.28
CA ARG A 30 0.25 -9.22 -3.92
C ARG A 30 0.37 -8.83 -2.46
N PHE A 31 -0.66 -8.19 -1.89
CA PHE A 31 -0.70 -7.85 -0.46
C PHE A 31 -0.81 -9.11 0.40
N MET A 32 -1.69 -10.05 0.04
CA MET A 32 -1.79 -11.33 0.75
C MET A 32 -0.49 -12.14 0.64
N LEU A 33 0.10 -12.18 -0.55
CA LEU A 33 1.38 -12.82 -0.80
C LEU A 33 2.50 -12.21 0.07
N TRP A 34 2.53 -10.88 0.20
CA TRP A 34 3.47 -10.18 1.08
C TRP A 34 3.28 -10.54 2.56
N ARG A 35 2.03 -10.55 3.04
CA ARG A 35 1.73 -10.90 4.44
C ARG A 35 2.11 -12.35 4.78
N MET A 36 1.90 -13.27 3.83
CA MET A 36 2.32 -14.66 3.97
C MET A 36 3.85 -14.76 4.05
N PHE A 37 4.57 -14.12 3.11
CA PHE A 37 6.03 -14.05 3.12
C PHE A 37 6.57 -13.53 4.45
N CYS A 38 5.95 -12.47 4.98
CA CYS A 38 6.34 -11.87 6.25
C CYS A 38 6.26 -12.85 7.41
N THR A 39 5.17 -13.62 7.47
CA THR A 39 4.92 -14.61 8.51
C THR A 39 5.93 -15.76 8.44
N GLU A 40 6.24 -16.25 7.24
CA GLU A 40 7.15 -17.38 7.04
C GLU A 40 8.62 -17.01 7.25
N ASN A 41 9.01 -15.77 6.95
CA ASN A 41 10.41 -15.33 6.98
C ASN A 41 10.74 -14.45 8.19
N SER A 42 9.83 -14.36 9.18
CA SER A 42 9.98 -13.50 10.37
C SER A 42 10.27 -12.03 10.02
N VAL A 43 9.69 -11.56 8.92
CA VAL A 43 9.81 -10.16 8.48
C VAL A 43 8.65 -9.37 9.09
N PRO A 44 8.89 -8.17 9.66
CA PRO A 44 7.81 -7.33 10.17
C PRO A 44 6.82 -7.01 9.05
N VAL A 45 5.53 -7.26 9.29
CA VAL A 45 4.49 -7.01 8.28
C VAL A 45 4.27 -5.53 7.92
N GLU A 46 4.82 -4.62 8.74
CA GLU A 46 4.88 -3.17 8.50
C GLU A 46 6.05 -2.77 7.59
N SER A 47 6.98 -3.69 7.31
CA SER A 47 8.06 -3.46 6.37
C SER A 47 7.57 -3.54 4.93
N LEU A 48 8.31 -2.88 4.04
CA LEU A 48 8.05 -2.92 2.61
C LEU A 48 8.96 -3.95 1.93
N PRO A 49 8.56 -4.54 0.80
CA PRO A 49 9.44 -5.42 0.01
C PRO A 49 10.76 -4.74 -0.40
N SER A 50 10.75 -3.42 -0.57
CA SER A 50 11.94 -2.61 -0.86
C SER A 50 12.96 -2.58 0.29
N ASP A 51 12.50 -2.82 1.53
CA ASP A 51 13.34 -2.78 2.73
C ASP A 51 14.11 -4.10 2.91
N LEU A 52 13.75 -5.14 2.14
CA LEU A 52 14.47 -6.41 2.14
C LEU A 52 15.85 -6.25 1.50
N THR A 53 16.84 -6.90 2.11
CA THR A 53 18.22 -6.94 1.62
C THR A 53 18.78 -8.35 1.70
N GLY A 54 19.67 -8.73 0.77
CA GLY A 54 20.31 -10.05 0.78
C GLY A 54 19.33 -11.20 0.53
N GLU A 55 19.51 -12.30 1.28
CA GLU A 55 18.77 -13.55 1.10
C GLU A 55 17.22 -13.39 1.17
N PRO A 56 16.62 -12.65 2.12
CA PRO A 56 15.17 -12.40 2.13
C PRO A 56 14.64 -11.74 0.85
N LYS A 57 15.41 -10.82 0.24
CA LYS A 57 15.01 -10.15 -1.00
C LYS A 57 14.95 -11.14 -2.17
N GLU A 58 15.95 -12.00 -2.27
CA GLU A 58 16.00 -13.03 -3.32
C GLU A 58 14.85 -14.04 -3.17
N LYS A 59 14.53 -14.46 -1.94
CA LYS A 59 13.37 -15.32 -1.66
C LYS A 59 12.06 -14.65 -2.05
N TRP A 60 11.88 -13.38 -1.69
CA TRP A 60 10.68 -12.61 -2.06
C TRP A 60 10.53 -12.51 -3.58
N GLU A 61 11.60 -12.12 -4.29
CA GLU A 61 11.57 -11.98 -5.75
C GLU A 61 11.26 -13.32 -6.44
N LYS A 62 11.82 -14.43 -5.95
CA LYS A 62 11.51 -15.77 -6.47
C LYS A 62 10.04 -16.14 -6.25
N MET A 63 9.54 -16.00 -5.03
CA MET A 63 8.16 -16.36 -4.68
C MET A 63 7.14 -15.49 -5.44
N LYS A 64 7.42 -14.19 -5.56
CA LYS A 64 6.62 -13.25 -6.35
C LYS A 64 6.56 -13.68 -7.81
N ASN A 65 7.70 -14.02 -8.41
CA ASN A 65 7.74 -14.46 -9.80
C ASN A 65 6.99 -15.79 -10.01
N GLU A 66 7.16 -16.77 -9.12
CA GLU A 66 6.45 -18.05 -9.18
C GLU A 66 4.92 -17.88 -9.06
N GLN A 67 4.44 -16.98 -8.20
CA GLN A 67 3.01 -16.83 -7.92
C GLN A 67 2.30 -15.89 -8.90
N LEU A 68 2.99 -14.90 -9.47
CA LEU A 68 2.39 -13.92 -10.38
C LEU A 68 2.60 -14.23 -11.88
N HIS A 69 3.63 -14.98 -12.28
CA HIS A 69 3.80 -15.36 -13.70
C HIS A 69 2.87 -16.49 -14.15
N ASN A 70 2.23 -17.21 -13.24
CA ASN A 70 1.27 -18.26 -13.59
C ASN A 70 -0.08 -17.72 -14.12
N GLU A 71 -0.30 -16.40 -14.12
CA GLU A 71 -1.50 -15.77 -14.70
C GLU A 71 -1.33 -15.31 -16.17
N ASP A 72 -0.14 -15.46 -16.76
CA ASP A 72 0.19 -14.99 -18.12
C ASP A 72 0.55 -16.15 -19.09
N SER A 73 0.12 -17.39 -18.81
CA SER A 73 0.35 -18.57 -19.68
C SER A 73 -0.91 -19.37 -19.99
#